data_AF-M5AM06-F1
#
_entry.id   AF-M5AM06-F1
#
_cell.length_a   1.000
_cell.length_b   1.000
_cell.length_c   1.000
_cell.angle_alpha   90.00
_cell.angle_beta   90.00
_cell.angle_gamma   90.00
#
_symmetry.space_group_name_H-M   'P 1'
#
loop_
_entity.id
_entity.type
_entity.pdbx_description
1 polymer ?
#
loop_
_entity_poly.entity_id
_entity_poly.type
_entity_poly.pdbx_seq_one_letter_code
_entity_poly.pdbx_strand_id
1 'polypeptide(L)'
;MAETYGYLESVAVAPMKTHKAIREAAKCDAYLLHPPDVPETCDNDIANFGEWLDLASFILSDMVEDPSPSERGRRDLYNDILACVAELECRGLTVLAGVMEAPQPGLPDWKVAIVSVTPRLTDPGAPKRRHLMVDQRCVALPPNVLADA
;
A
#
# COMPACT_ATOMS: atom_id res chain seq x y z
N MET A 1 8.58 8.54 28.31
CA MET A 1 8.17 7.23 27.75
C MET A 1 6.73 7.19 27.22
N ALA A 2 5.86 8.19 27.49
CA ALA A 2 4.50 8.23 26.95
C ALA A 2 4.40 8.84 25.52
N GLU A 3 5.42 9.56 25.07
CA GLU A 3 5.40 10.32 23.81
C GLU A 3 5.69 9.46 22.56
N THR A 4 6.21 8.24 22.73
CA THR A 4 6.57 7.35 21.60
C THR A 4 5.36 6.68 20.95
N TYR A 5 4.27 6.50 21.70
CA TYR A 5 3.07 5.81 21.23
C TYR A 5 1.94 6.75 20.81
N GLY A 6 2.08 8.07 21.05
CA GLY A 6 1.04 9.05 20.76
C GLY A 6 0.74 9.23 19.26
N TYR A 7 1.65 8.78 18.40
CA TYR A 7 1.54 8.84 16.94
C TYR A 7 1.18 7.49 16.30
N LEU A 8 0.95 6.44 17.11
CA LEU A 8 0.54 5.14 16.56
C LEU A 8 -0.96 5.14 16.25
N GLU A 9 -1.27 4.81 15.02
CA GLU A 9 -2.63 4.62 14.55
C GLU A 9 -2.90 3.15 14.24
N SER A 10 -4.09 2.68 14.64
CA SER A 10 -4.55 1.34 14.33
C SER A 10 -5.21 1.30 12.97
N VAL A 11 -4.51 0.78 11.97
CA VAL A 11 -4.99 0.66 10.59
C VAL A 11 -5.62 -0.71 10.37
N ALA A 12 -6.88 -0.76 9.93
CA ALA A 12 -7.55 -2.00 9.56
C ALA A 12 -6.92 -2.57 8.27
N VAL A 13 -6.53 -3.85 8.30
CA VAL A 13 -5.87 -4.52 7.17
C VAL A 13 -6.53 -5.84 6.84
N ALA A 14 -6.40 -6.23 5.58
CA ALA A 14 -6.84 -7.53 5.07
C ALA A 14 -5.86 -8.06 4.00
N PRO A 15 -5.86 -9.37 3.72
CA PRO A 15 -5.10 -9.92 2.61
C PRO A 15 -5.46 -9.25 1.28
N MET A 16 -4.45 -8.83 0.52
CA MET A 16 -4.61 -8.09 -0.73
C MET A 16 -4.97 -9.01 -1.91
N LYS A 17 -6.12 -9.69 -1.82
CA LYS A 17 -6.54 -10.75 -2.77
C LYS A 17 -7.69 -10.36 -3.69
N THR A 18 -8.13 -9.10 -3.65
CA THR A 18 -9.33 -8.67 -4.37
C THR A 18 -9.06 -7.42 -5.20
N HIS A 19 -9.73 -7.29 -6.35
CA HIS A 19 -9.70 -6.04 -7.14
C HIS A 19 -10.11 -4.81 -6.31
N LYS A 20 -11.01 -5.00 -5.34
CA LYS A 20 -11.40 -3.94 -4.41
C LYS A 20 -10.19 -3.41 -3.62
N ALA A 21 -9.38 -4.30 -3.05
CA ALA A 21 -8.19 -3.92 -2.29
C ALA A 21 -7.15 -3.21 -3.16
N ILE A 22 -6.94 -3.71 -4.40
CA ILE A 22 -6.05 -3.04 -5.37
C ILE A 22 -6.53 -1.63 -5.67
N ARG A 23 -7.83 -1.49 -5.98
CA ARG A 23 -8.45 -0.20 -6.30
C ARG A 23 -8.41 0.76 -5.11
N GLU A 24 -8.62 0.29 -3.90
CA GLU A 24 -8.55 1.12 -2.69
C GLU A 24 -7.12 1.61 -2.45
N ALA A 25 -6.12 0.74 -2.60
CA ALA A 25 -4.71 1.13 -2.49
C ALA A 25 -4.29 2.13 -3.57
N ALA A 26 -4.64 1.87 -4.84
CA ALA A 26 -4.24 2.71 -5.97
C ALA A 26 -4.95 4.08 -6.00
N LYS A 27 -6.07 4.23 -5.29
CA LYS A 27 -6.78 5.52 -5.14
C LYS A 27 -6.26 6.38 -3.99
N CYS A 28 -5.34 5.87 -3.18
CA CYS A 28 -4.69 6.66 -2.14
C CYS A 28 -3.69 7.64 -2.77
N ASP A 29 -3.40 8.71 -2.06
CA ASP A 29 -2.45 9.75 -2.50
C ASP A 29 -1.00 9.26 -2.42
N ALA A 30 -0.73 8.29 -1.55
CA ALA A 30 0.56 7.60 -1.45
C ALA A 30 0.37 6.16 -0.95
N TYR A 31 1.44 5.37 -0.98
CA TYR A 31 1.50 4.08 -0.30
C TYR A 31 2.77 3.94 0.54
N LEU A 32 2.66 3.23 1.65
CA LEU A 32 3.77 2.80 2.49
C LEU A 32 3.92 1.29 2.34
N LEU A 33 4.97 0.88 1.64
CA LEU A 33 5.33 -0.53 1.52
C LEU A 33 6.33 -0.90 2.62
N HIS A 34 5.92 -1.79 3.52
CA HIS A 34 6.69 -2.20 4.68
C HIS A 34 6.97 -3.71 4.66
N PRO A 35 8.19 -4.13 4.27
CA PRO A 35 8.58 -5.54 4.23
C PRO A 35 9.49 -5.92 5.41
N PRO A 36 8.95 -6.18 6.63
CA PRO A 36 9.77 -6.53 7.78
C PRO A 36 10.33 -7.95 7.66
N ASP A 37 11.62 -8.10 7.97
CA ASP A 37 12.32 -9.39 8.03
C ASP A 37 12.24 -10.22 6.73
N VAL A 38 11.98 -9.57 5.59
CA VAL A 38 11.95 -10.23 4.29
C VAL A 38 13.38 -10.47 3.79
N PRO A 39 13.71 -11.67 3.29
CA PRO A 39 15.02 -11.93 2.70
C PRO A 39 15.24 -11.07 1.45
N GLU A 40 16.46 -10.55 1.28
CA GLU A 40 16.88 -9.72 0.14
C GLU A 40 16.60 -10.39 -1.24
N THR A 41 16.52 -11.72 -1.27
CA THR A 41 16.16 -12.47 -2.49
C THR A 41 14.77 -12.13 -3.04
N CYS A 42 13.90 -11.51 -2.24
CA CYS A 42 12.56 -11.09 -2.64
C CYS A 42 12.48 -9.59 -2.96
N ASP A 43 13.57 -8.82 -2.80
CA ASP A 43 13.56 -7.36 -2.98
C ASP A 43 13.10 -6.96 -4.38
N ASN A 44 13.55 -7.68 -5.41
CA ASN A 44 13.13 -7.44 -6.78
C ASN A 44 11.63 -7.71 -7.00
N ASP A 45 11.09 -8.76 -6.36
CA ASP A 45 9.66 -9.08 -6.48
C ASP A 45 8.81 -8.00 -5.79
N ILE A 46 9.29 -7.51 -4.64
CA ILE A 46 8.65 -6.43 -3.89
C ILE A 46 8.73 -5.10 -4.64
N ALA A 47 9.88 -4.78 -5.24
CA ALA A 47 10.06 -3.59 -6.06
C ALA A 47 9.13 -3.60 -7.27
N ASN A 48 9.09 -4.72 -8.00
CA ASN A 48 8.16 -4.91 -9.12
C ASN A 48 6.69 -4.76 -8.68
N PHE A 49 6.31 -5.29 -7.52
CA PHE A 49 4.98 -5.07 -6.98
C PHE A 49 4.70 -3.58 -6.68
N GLY A 50 5.68 -2.84 -6.16
CA GLY A 50 5.60 -1.39 -6.00
C GLY A 50 5.37 -0.66 -7.33
N GLU A 51 6.13 -0.99 -8.38
CA GLU A 51 5.97 -0.40 -9.72
C GLU A 51 4.57 -0.66 -10.30
N TRP A 52 4.02 -1.84 -10.05
CA TRP A 52 2.64 -2.17 -10.42
C TRP A 52 1.59 -1.32 -9.70
N LEU A 53 1.83 -0.96 -8.43
CA LEU A 53 0.96 -0.04 -7.68
C LEU A 53 1.07 1.40 -8.19
N ASP A 54 2.29 1.86 -8.50
CA ASP A 54 2.52 3.17 -9.12
C ASP A 54 1.78 3.29 -10.45
N LEU A 55 1.89 2.29 -11.32
CA LEU A 55 1.19 2.24 -12.59
C LEU A 55 -0.34 2.27 -12.38
N ALA A 56 -0.84 1.53 -11.39
CA ALA A 56 -2.27 1.54 -11.07
C ALA A 56 -2.76 2.90 -10.59
N SER A 57 -1.97 3.58 -9.74
CA SER A 57 -2.28 4.93 -9.27
C SER A 57 -2.31 5.92 -10.45
N PHE A 58 -1.30 5.86 -11.33
CA PHE A 58 -1.24 6.70 -12.53
C PHE A 58 -2.45 6.51 -13.45
N ILE A 59 -2.81 5.25 -13.74
CA ILE A 59 -3.94 4.93 -14.63
C ILE A 59 -5.30 5.34 -14.04
N LEU A 60 -5.43 5.32 -12.71
CA LEU A 60 -6.66 5.71 -12.02
C LEU A 60 -6.74 7.20 -11.68
N SER A 61 -5.66 7.95 -11.87
CA SER A 61 -5.65 9.39 -11.69
C SER A 61 -6.51 10.08 -12.75
N ASP A 62 -7.30 11.05 -12.33
CA ASP A 62 -8.12 11.90 -13.22
C ASP A 62 -7.27 12.84 -14.10
N MET A 63 -5.93 12.82 -13.97
CA MET A 63 -5.01 13.58 -14.81
C MET A 63 -4.88 13.05 -16.25
N VAL A 64 -5.41 11.87 -16.57
CA VAL A 64 -5.37 11.32 -17.92
C VAL A 64 -6.63 11.73 -18.69
N GLU A 65 -6.52 12.76 -19.54
CA GLU A 65 -7.62 13.31 -20.37
C GLU A 65 -8.05 12.43 -21.56
N ASP A 66 -7.41 11.28 -21.80
CA ASP A 66 -7.75 10.33 -22.89
C ASP A 66 -8.79 9.29 -22.40
N PRO A 67 -9.63 8.69 -23.29
CA PRO A 67 -10.80 7.95 -22.87
C PRO A 67 -10.35 6.79 -22.00
N SER A 68 -10.81 6.82 -20.75
CA SER A 68 -10.51 5.83 -19.70
C SER A 68 -10.21 4.46 -20.30
N PRO A 69 -9.12 3.76 -19.90
CA PRO A 69 -8.95 2.37 -20.31
C PRO A 69 -10.27 1.66 -20.04
N SER A 70 -10.79 1.01 -21.08
CA SER A 70 -12.08 0.32 -21.00
C SER A 70 -12.16 -0.47 -19.70
N GLU A 71 -13.36 -0.67 -19.14
CA GLU A 71 -13.50 -1.45 -17.89
C GLU A 71 -12.79 -2.81 -17.95
N ARG A 72 -12.61 -3.35 -19.17
CA ARG A 72 -11.80 -4.55 -19.44
C ARG A 72 -10.31 -4.31 -19.13
N GLY A 73 -9.69 -3.25 -19.65
CA GLY A 73 -8.28 -2.92 -19.38
C GLY A 73 -7.97 -2.66 -17.90
N ARG A 74 -8.91 -2.06 -17.14
CA ARG A 74 -8.74 -1.91 -15.68
C ARG A 74 -8.80 -3.24 -14.94
N ARG A 75 -9.68 -4.15 -15.36
CA ARG A 75 -9.76 -5.49 -14.77
C ARG A 75 -8.51 -6.31 -15.08
N ASP A 76 -7.98 -6.19 -16.28
CA ASP A 76 -6.74 -6.87 -16.68
C ASP A 76 -5.56 -6.38 -15.84
N LEU A 77 -5.40 -5.05 -15.69
CA LEU A 77 -4.41 -4.46 -14.78
C LEU A 77 -4.54 -4.99 -13.34
N TYR A 78 -5.76 -5.03 -12.79
CA TYR A 78 -5.95 -5.56 -11.44
C TYR A 78 -5.65 -7.06 -11.35
N ASN A 79 -5.90 -7.84 -12.40
CA ASN A 79 -5.52 -9.24 -12.46
C ASN A 79 -4.00 -9.40 -12.49
N ASP A 80 -3.28 -8.56 -13.23
CA ASP A 80 -1.82 -8.59 -13.29
C ASP A 80 -1.20 -8.27 -11.91
N ILE A 81 -1.74 -7.28 -11.22
CA ILE A 81 -1.31 -6.94 -9.84
C ILE A 81 -1.62 -8.10 -8.88
N LEU A 82 -2.80 -8.72 -8.99
CA LEU A 82 -3.14 -9.90 -8.18
C LEU A 82 -2.26 -11.10 -8.50
N ALA A 83 -1.82 -11.28 -9.75
CA ALA A 83 -0.88 -12.30 -10.14
C ALA A 83 0.49 -12.06 -9.47
N CYS A 84 0.97 -10.80 -9.47
CA CYS A 84 2.18 -10.42 -8.74
C CYS A 84 2.07 -10.70 -7.23
N VAL A 85 0.92 -10.36 -6.61
CA VAL A 85 0.67 -10.71 -5.19
C VAL A 85 0.68 -12.22 -4.99
N ALA A 86 0.07 -12.99 -5.89
CA ALA A 86 0.06 -14.45 -5.81
C ALA A 86 1.48 -15.04 -5.92
N GLU A 87 2.36 -14.46 -6.74
CA GLU A 87 3.76 -14.86 -6.85
C GLU A 87 4.52 -14.62 -5.54
N LEU A 88 4.33 -13.45 -4.91
CA LEU A 88 4.87 -13.16 -3.57
C LEU A 88 4.37 -14.18 -2.54
N GLU A 89 3.08 -14.54 -2.57
CA GLU A 89 2.51 -15.55 -1.69
C GLU A 89 3.08 -16.96 -1.95
N CYS A 90 3.36 -17.31 -3.22
CA CYS A 90 4.00 -18.58 -3.59
C CYS A 90 5.43 -18.67 -3.04
N ARG A 91 6.12 -17.53 -2.90
CA ARG A 91 7.44 -17.44 -2.24
C ARG A 91 7.36 -17.48 -0.71
N GLY A 92 6.18 -17.69 -0.15
CA GLY A 92 5.96 -17.81 1.29
C GLY A 92 5.79 -16.46 1.99
N LEU A 93 5.50 -15.38 1.26
CA LEU A 93 5.17 -14.09 1.84
C LEU A 93 3.65 -13.98 2.11
N THR A 94 3.26 -13.00 2.91
CA THR A 94 1.88 -12.61 3.13
C THR A 94 1.77 -11.12 2.86
N VAL A 95 0.86 -10.73 1.97
CA VAL A 95 0.63 -9.33 1.61
C VAL A 95 -0.69 -8.87 2.23
N LEU A 96 -0.59 -7.93 3.16
CA LEU A 96 -1.73 -7.27 3.78
C LEU A 96 -1.82 -5.83 3.30
N ALA A 97 -3.03 -5.34 3.04
CA ALA A 97 -3.29 -3.97 2.68
C ALA A 97 -4.39 -3.36 3.55
N GLY A 98 -4.25 -2.06 3.83
CA GLY A 98 -5.24 -1.22 4.49
C GLY A 98 -5.10 0.22 4.03
N VAL A 99 -6.06 1.06 4.40
CA VAL A 99 -6.01 2.50 4.12
C VAL A 99 -5.98 3.24 5.44
N MET A 100 -5.08 4.21 5.53
CA MET A 100 -4.91 5.10 6.67
C MET A 100 -5.24 6.53 6.24
N GLU A 101 -6.08 7.21 7.01
CA GLU A 101 -6.31 8.64 6.84
C GLU A 101 -5.17 9.37 7.54
N ALA A 102 -4.38 10.14 6.80
CA ALA A 102 -3.19 10.81 7.32
C ALA A 102 -3.23 12.29 6.94
N PRO A 103 -4.16 13.09 7.51
CA PRO A 103 -4.36 14.49 7.15
C PRO A 103 -3.07 15.30 7.32
N GLN A 104 -2.69 16.06 6.28
CA GLN A 104 -1.53 16.93 6.29
C GLN A 104 -1.95 18.41 6.36
N PRO A 105 -1.10 19.32 6.87
CA PRO A 105 -1.34 20.76 6.76
C PRO A 105 -1.54 21.14 5.27
N GLY A 106 -2.71 21.65 4.90
CA GLY A 106 -3.05 22.00 3.52
C GLY A 106 -3.62 20.85 2.66
N LEU A 107 -3.56 19.60 3.13
CA LEU A 107 -4.16 18.42 2.47
C LEU A 107 -4.95 17.58 3.49
N PRO A 108 -6.18 18.00 3.84
CA PRO A 108 -6.95 17.37 4.91
C PRO A 108 -7.47 15.97 4.56
N ASP A 109 -7.63 15.66 3.27
CA ASP A 109 -8.17 14.38 2.79
C ASP A 109 -7.08 13.37 2.39
N TRP A 110 -5.82 13.61 2.79
CA TRP A 110 -4.67 12.79 2.42
C TRP A 110 -4.78 11.36 2.96
N LYS A 111 -4.82 10.38 2.07
CA LYS A 111 -4.93 8.95 2.37
C LYS A 111 -3.66 8.22 1.95
N VAL A 112 -3.22 7.29 2.79
CA VAL A 112 -2.05 6.45 2.50
C VAL A 112 -2.45 4.98 2.55
N ALA A 113 -2.12 4.25 1.48
CA ALA A 113 -2.27 2.80 1.45
C ALA A 113 -1.13 2.16 2.25
N ILE A 114 -1.47 1.44 3.31
CA ILE A 114 -0.51 0.71 4.13
C ILE A 114 -0.43 -0.71 3.59
N VAL A 115 0.74 -1.10 3.10
CA VAL A 115 0.99 -2.42 2.51
C VAL A 115 2.10 -3.10 3.29
N SER A 116 1.79 -4.20 3.95
CA SER A 116 2.75 -4.99 4.70
C SER A 116 3.03 -6.31 4.00
N VAL A 117 4.32 -6.62 3.83
CA VAL A 117 4.79 -7.86 3.21
C VAL A 117 5.62 -8.63 4.22
N THR A 118 5.05 -9.67 4.82
CA THR A 118 5.69 -10.42 5.92
C THR A 118 5.98 -11.85 5.51
N PRO A 119 7.14 -12.44 5.85
CA PRO A 119 7.39 -13.85 5.63
C PRO A 119 6.50 -14.73 6.52
N ARG A 120 5.86 -15.74 5.93
CA ARG A 120 5.03 -16.70 6.66
C ARG A 120 5.84 -17.54 7.65
N LEU A 121 7.12 -17.73 7.39
CA LEU A 121 8.01 -18.51 8.25
C LEU A 121 8.28 -17.81 9.59
N THR A 122 8.48 -16.49 9.58
CA THR A 122 8.74 -15.68 10.76
C THR A 122 7.46 -15.18 11.41
N ASP A 123 6.38 -15.03 10.63
CA ASP A 123 5.07 -14.57 11.11
C ASP A 123 3.91 -15.41 10.52
N PRO A 124 3.68 -16.63 11.04
CA PRO A 124 2.58 -17.48 10.59
C PRO A 124 1.19 -16.92 10.95
N GLY A 125 1.13 -15.94 11.86
CA GLY A 125 -0.09 -15.26 12.27
C GLY A 125 -0.52 -14.15 11.32
N ALA A 126 0.38 -13.65 10.46
CA ALA A 126 0.13 -12.53 9.56
C ALA A 126 -1.19 -12.64 8.76
N PRO A 127 -1.56 -13.79 8.16
CA PRO A 127 -2.78 -13.86 7.36
C PRO A 127 -4.08 -13.63 8.14
N LYS A 128 -4.06 -13.81 9.48
CA LYS A 128 -5.21 -13.60 10.37
C LYS A 128 -5.22 -12.21 10.99
N ARG A 129 -4.17 -11.41 10.76
CA ARG A 129 -4.03 -10.06 11.32
C ARG A 129 -5.07 -9.15 10.69
N ARG A 130 -5.79 -8.42 11.54
CA ARG A 130 -6.85 -7.49 11.14
C ARG A 130 -6.46 -6.02 11.32
N HIS A 131 -5.41 -5.75 12.07
CA HIS A 131 -4.94 -4.40 12.34
C HIS A 131 -3.41 -4.35 12.33
N LEU A 132 -2.85 -3.26 11.80
CA LEU A 132 -1.44 -2.88 11.93
C LEU A 132 -1.35 -1.58 12.74
N MET A 133 -0.37 -1.48 13.62
CA MET A 133 -0.02 -0.20 14.26
C MET A 133 0.97 0.52 13.35
N VAL A 134 0.59 1.69 12.86
CA VAL A 134 1.41 2.50 11.97
C VAL A 134 1.74 3.81 12.65
N ASP A 135 3.00 4.21 12.64
CA ASP A 135 3.41 5.54 13.12
C ASP A 135 3.06 6.59 12.06
N GLN A 136 2.21 7.56 12.41
CA GLN A 136 1.79 8.66 11.54
C GLN A 136 2.96 9.44 10.94
N ARG A 137 4.12 9.45 11.61
CA ARG A 137 5.30 10.15 11.12
C ARG A 137 5.96 9.45 9.93
N CYS A 138 5.72 8.16 9.72
CA CYS A 138 6.19 7.42 8.56
C CYS A 138 5.39 7.72 7.28
N VAL A 139 4.21 8.31 7.43
CA VAL A 139 3.30 8.65 6.32
C VAL A 139 3.11 10.16 6.15
N ALA A 140 3.71 10.97 7.04
CA ALA A 140 3.66 12.42 6.96
C ALA A 140 4.56 12.95 5.85
N LEU A 141 4.07 13.97 5.13
CA LEU A 141 4.89 14.68 4.15
C LEU A 141 6.01 15.45 4.88
N PRO A 142 7.23 15.50 4.31
CA PRO A 142 8.28 16.31 4.90
C PRO A 142 7.84 17.78 4.95
N PRO A 143 8.08 18.49 6.08
CA PRO A 143 7.50 19.81 6.35
C PRO A 143 7.91 20.91 5.34
N ASN A 144 8.94 20.66 4.52
CA ASN A 144 9.46 21.63 3.55
C ASN A 144 8.80 21.57 2.16
N VAL A 145 7.84 20.67 1.91
CA VAL A 145 7.22 20.53 0.57
C VAL A 145 6.11 21.56 0.32
N LEU A 146 5.50 22.12 1.37
CA LEU A 146 4.34 23.02 1.28
C LEU A 146 4.63 24.46 1.72
N ALA A 147 5.85 24.78 2.13
CA ALA A 147 6.23 26.12 2.59
C ALA A 147 6.66 27.07 1.45
N ASP A 148 6.76 26.58 0.22
CA ASP A 148 7.26 27.32 -0.95
C ASP A 148 6.22 27.41 -2.10
N ALA A 149 4.94 27.13 -1.83
CA ALA A 149 3.84 27.23 -2.80
C ALA A 149 2.95 28.45 -2.54
#